data_AF-A0A6C1NHJ1-F1
#
_entry.id   AF-A0A6C1NHJ1-F1
#
_cell.length_a   1.000
_cell.length_b   1.000
_cell.length_c   1.000
_cell.angle_alpha   90.00
_cell.angle_beta   90.00
_cell.angle_gamma   90.00
#
_symmetry.space_group_name_H-M   'P 1'
#
loop_
_entity.id
_entity.type
_entity.pdbx_description
1 polymer ?
#
loop_
_entity_poly.entity_id
_entity_poly.type
_entity_poly.pdbx_seq_one_letter_code
_entity_poly.pdbx_strand_id
1 'polypeptide(L)'
;MFPVSTTQNGQCFAFPDVCKTPAPPGSPIPLPYPNVGMCLQAIKAAKKVKVCQRQVITKKSEIPRSSGDEPGTLGGVVSNRFMDKVTYRKGSSKVKIEGQECMYLLAPTGHNGKSANMPAGMQIVPSQVKVLVKP
;
A
#
# COMPACT_ATOMS: atom_id res chain seq x y z
N MET A 1 -9.74 2.92 -18.01
CA MET A 1 -8.28 3.13 -17.91
C MET A 1 -8.04 3.91 -16.63
N PHE A 2 -6.92 3.69 -15.94
CA PHE A 2 -6.61 4.32 -14.65
C PHE A 2 -5.24 4.99 -14.69
N PRO A 3 -5.01 6.07 -13.93
CA PRO A 3 -3.70 6.67 -13.86
C PRO A 3 -2.62 5.70 -13.37
N VAL A 4 -1.48 5.67 -14.07
CA VAL A 4 -0.29 4.90 -13.69
C VAL A 4 0.23 5.36 -12.33
N SER A 5 0.59 4.41 -11.47
CA SER A 5 1.17 4.70 -10.16
C SER A 5 2.66 4.96 -10.27
N THR A 6 3.13 6.01 -9.62
CA THR A 6 4.51 6.49 -9.62
C THR A 6 4.92 6.93 -8.21
N THR A 7 6.21 7.18 -8.00
CA THR A 7 6.73 7.73 -6.73
C THR A 7 6.51 9.24 -6.57
N GLN A 8 5.64 9.86 -7.37
CA GLN A 8 5.40 11.31 -7.31
C GLN A 8 4.58 11.74 -6.08
N ASN A 9 3.44 11.08 -5.87
CA ASN A 9 2.45 11.31 -4.82
C ASN A 9 1.55 10.04 -4.77
N GLY A 10 0.38 10.11 -4.16
CA GLY A 10 -0.62 9.05 -4.16
C GLY A 10 -0.66 8.30 -2.83
N GLN A 11 -1.82 7.72 -2.56
CA GLN A 11 -2.14 7.16 -1.25
C GLN A 11 -2.86 5.83 -1.41
N CYS A 12 -2.37 4.83 -0.69
CA CYS A 12 -3.03 3.57 -0.43
C CYS A 12 -3.76 3.65 0.90
N PHE A 13 -4.96 3.09 0.96
CA PHE A 13 -5.81 3.10 2.15
C PHE A 13 -6.42 1.72 2.37
N ALA A 14 -6.51 1.31 3.62
CA ALA A 14 -7.19 0.12 4.06
C ALA A 14 -7.91 0.38 5.40
N PHE A 15 -9.09 -0.19 5.55
CA PHE A 15 -9.88 -0.19 6.78
C PHE A 15 -10.87 -1.37 6.74
N PRO A 16 -11.22 -1.99 7.88
CA PRO A 16 -10.63 -1.80 9.21
C PRO A 16 -9.34 -2.61 9.40
N ASP A 17 -8.25 -1.94 9.77
CA ASP A 17 -7.01 -2.60 10.19
C ASP A 17 -7.09 -2.89 11.69
N VAL A 18 -7.54 -4.11 12.05
CA VAL A 18 -7.80 -4.45 13.45
C VAL A 18 -6.50 -4.77 14.18
N CYS A 19 -6.10 -3.92 15.12
CA CYS A 19 -4.86 -4.07 15.88
C CYS A 19 -5.13 -4.24 17.38
N LYS A 20 -4.20 -4.94 18.05
CA LYS A 20 -4.22 -5.13 19.49
C LYS A 20 -3.75 -3.84 20.18
N THR A 21 -4.67 -3.18 20.87
CA THR A 21 -4.43 -1.90 21.55
C THR A 21 -4.21 -2.15 23.04
N PRO A 22 -3.10 -1.66 23.64
CA PRO A 22 -2.91 -1.74 25.09
C PRO A 22 -4.06 -1.08 25.84
N ALA A 23 -4.58 -1.75 26.86
CA ALA A 23 -5.62 -1.20 27.74
C ALA A 23 -5.35 -1.50 29.23
N PRO A 24 -4.25 -0.99 29.83
CA PRO A 24 -3.92 -1.27 31.22
C PRO A 24 -5.00 -0.77 32.20
N PRO A 25 -5.30 -1.50 33.30
CA PRO A 25 -4.69 -2.77 33.73
C PRO A 25 -5.25 -4.03 33.04
N GLY A 26 -6.17 -3.88 32.08
CA GLY A 26 -6.81 -4.98 31.36
C GLY A 26 -5.96 -5.60 30.24
N SER A 27 -6.54 -6.60 29.59
CA SER A 27 -5.96 -7.23 28.41
C SER A 27 -6.05 -6.32 27.18
N PRO A 28 -5.16 -6.51 26.17
CA PRO A 28 -5.26 -5.76 24.92
C PRO A 28 -6.61 -5.91 24.23
N ILE A 29 -7.15 -4.80 23.74
CA ILE A 29 -8.45 -4.75 23.07
C ILE A 29 -8.22 -4.65 21.54
N PRO A 30 -8.81 -5.54 20.73
CA PRO A 30 -8.81 -5.39 19.28
C PRO A 30 -9.64 -4.17 18.86
N LEU A 31 -9.02 -3.18 18.24
CA LEU A 31 -9.70 -1.97 17.74
C LEU A 31 -9.43 -1.77 16.24
N PRO A 32 -10.42 -1.28 15.47
CA PRO A 32 -10.26 -1.00 14.05
C PRO A 32 -9.54 0.34 13.84
N TYR A 33 -8.47 0.34 13.04
CA TYR A 33 -7.75 1.55 12.66
C TYR A 33 -7.76 1.77 11.14
N PRO A 34 -7.64 3.02 10.68
CA PRO A 34 -7.22 3.29 9.31
C PRO A 34 -5.76 2.87 9.12
N ASN A 35 -5.42 2.40 7.92
CA ASN A 35 -4.03 2.15 7.56
C ASN A 35 -3.72 2.79 6.20
N VAL A 36 -2.71 3.66 6.19
CA VAL A 36 -2.33 4.51 5.07
C VAL A 36 -0.91 4.19 4.62
N GLY A 37 -0.72 4.06 3.31
CA GLY A 37 0.61 3.95 2.69
C GLY A 37 0.81 5.03 1.63
N MET A 38 1.94 5.74 1.67
CA MET A 38 2.23 6.81 0.71
C MET A 38 3.08 6.30 -0.46
N CYS A 39 2.59 6.45 -1.68
CA CYS A 39 3.28 6.00 -2.89
C CYS A 39 4.64 6.69 -3.10
N LEU A 40 4.81 7.91 -2.59
CA LEU A 40 6.09 8.64 -2.60
C LEU A 40 7.21 7.93 -1.81
N GLN A 41 6.84 7.06 -0.85
CA GLN A 41 7.78 6.27 -0.06
C GLN A 41 8.05 4.90 -0.69
N ALA A 42 7.46 4.58 -1.84
CA ALA A 42 7.62 3.27 -2.47
C ALA A 42 9.08 3.02 -2.88
N ILE A 43 9.57 1.85 -2.51
CA ILE A 43 10.88 1.32 -2.88
C ILE A 43 10.71 0.18 -3.88
N LYS A 44 11.83 -0.26 -4.49
CA LYS A 44 11.83 -1.30 -5.53
C LYS A 44 10.91 -0.93 -6.72
N ALA A 45 10.74 0.36 -6.99
CA ALA A 45 10.09 0.87 -8.19
C ALA A 45 10.94 0.61 -9.45
N ALA A 46 10.40 0.96 -10.62
CA ALA A 46 11.12 0.83 -11.88
C ALA A 46 12.41 1.66 -11.87
N LYS A 47 13.49 1.11 -12.43
CA LYS A 47 14.80 1.79 -12.45
C LYS A 47 14.97 2.69 -13.67
N LYS A 48 14.54 2.23 -14.84
CA LYS A 48 14.72 2.89 -16.14
C LYS A 48 13.46 3.62 -16.59
N VAL A 49 12.29 3.02 -16.38
CA VAL A 49 11.02 3.59 -16.85
C VAL A 49 10.50 4.64 -15.87
N LYS A 50 10.30 5.86 -16.38
CA LYS A 50 9.73 6.98 -15.62
C LYS A 50 8.46 7.50 -16.28
N VAL A 51 7.51 7.91 -15.46
CA VAL A 51 6.31 8.64 -15.86
C VAL A 51 6.29 9.95 -15.07
N CYS A 52 6.08 11.08 -15.75
CA CYS A 52 6.16 12.40 -15.13
C CYS A 52 7.47 12.62 -14.34
N GLN A 53 8.61 12.16 -14.90
CA GLN A 53 9.94 12.21 -14.26
C GLN A 53 10.08 11.40 -12.95
N ARG A 54 9.10 10.55 -12.61
CA ARG A 54 9.09 9.73 -11.40
C ARG A 54 9.10 8.25 -11.73
N GLN A 55 9.69 7.45 -10.84
CA GLN A 55 9.80 6.00 -11.04
C GLN A 55 8.39 5.39 -11.03
N VAL A 56 8.13 4.47 -11.96
CA VAL A 56 6.85 3.77 -12.03
C VAL A 56 6.78 2.70 -10.95
N ILE A 57 5.68 2.65 -10.20
CA ILE A 57 5.40 1.62 -9.22
C ILE A 57 4.92 0.36 -9.95
N THR A 58 5.49 -0.78 -9.57
CA THR A 58 5.24 -2.08 -10.19
C THR A 58 4.86 -3.11 -9.14
N LYS A 59 4.49 -4.32 -9.57
CA LYS A 59 4.04 -5.39 -8.67
C LYS A 59 5.09 -5.82 -7.64
N LYS A 60 6.39 -5.67 -7.96
CA LYS A 60 7.51 -5.92 -7.03
C LYS A 60 7.75 -4.80 -6.01
N SER A 61 7.13 -3.65 -6.21
CA SER A 61 7.33 -2.46 -5.37
C SER A 61 6.59 -2.61 -4.04
N GLU A 62 7.13 -1.98 -3.00
CA GLU A 62 6.52 -1.96 -1.67
C GLU A 62 6.68 -0.57 -1.06
N ILE A 63 5.71 -0.16 -0.25
CA ILE A 63 5.83 1.02 0.60
C ILE A 63 6.30 0.48 1.97
N PRO A 64 7.48 0.87 2.46
CA PRO A 64 8.14 0.17 3.57
C PRO A 64 7.47 0.40 4.92
N ARG A 65 6.67 1.47 5.05
CA ARG A 65 6.03 1.88 6.31
C ARG A 65 4.61 2.35 6.03
N SER A 66 3.67 1.91 6.86
CA SER A 66 2.31 2.45 6.92
C SER A 66 2.10 3.32 8.16
N SER A 67 0.95 4.01 8.21
CA SER A 67 0.55 4.90 9.30
C SER A 67 -0.96 4.87 9.54
N GLY A 68 -1.42 5.32 10.71
CA GLY A 68 -2.84 5.42 11.11
C GLY A 68 -3.26 4.38 12.17
N ASP A 69 -2.45 3.34 12.35
CA ASP A 69 -2.64 2.22 13.28
C ASP A 69 -1.69 2.26 14.48
N GLU A 70 -0.98 3.36 14.68
CA GLU A 70 0.01 3.54 15.75
C GLU A 70 -0.51 3.28 17.17
N PRO A 71 -1.79 3.55 17.53
CA PRO A 71 -2.31 3.18 18.84
C PRO A 71 -2.36 1.66 19.07
N GLY A 72 -2.44 0.86 18.01
CA GLY A 72 -2.39 -0.60 18.02
C GLY A 72 -0.98 -1.18 18.18
N THR A 73 -0.23 -0.71 19.18
CA THR A 73 1.22 -0.96 19.34
C THR A 73 1.62 -2.43 19.48
N LEU A 74 0.69 -3.33 19.81
CA LEU A 74 0.95 -4.77 19.88
C LEU A 74 0.75 -5.47 18.52
N GLY A 75 0.50 -4.70 17.47
CA GLY A 75 0.35 -5.15 16.10
C GLY A 75 -1.05 -5.66 15.74
N GLY A 76 -1.22 -5.88 14.45
CA GLY A 76 -2.40 -6.49 13.86
C GLY A 76 -2.76 -7.85 14.44
N VAL A 77 -4.06 -8.15 14.54
CA VAL A 77 -4.56 -9.45 15.03
C VAL A 77 -4.14 -10.63 14.17
N VAL A 78 -3.90 -10.41 12.87
CA VAL A 78 -3.41 -11.43 11.93
C VAL A 78 -1.89 -11.37 11.80
N SER A 79 -1.32 -10.17 11.57
CA SER A 79 0.08 -10.05 11.19
C SER A 79 1.05 -9.95 12.36
N ASN A 80 0.58 -9.56 13.56
CA ASN A 80 1.41 -9.13 14.69
C ASN A 80 2.39 -7.98 14.34
N ARG A 81 2.05 -7.17 13.34
CA ARG A 81 2.82 -6.00 12.89
C ARG A 81 1.96 -4.74 12.92
N PHE A 82 2.59 -3.60 13.18
CA PHE A 82 2.02 -2.25 13.05
C PHE A 82 3.03 -1.38 12.31
N MET A 83 2.57 -0.35 11.59
CA MET A 83 3.42 0.50 10.73
C MET A 83 4.33 -0.28 9.75
N ASP A 84 3.92 -1.49 9.32
CA ASP A 84 4.74 -2.33 8.44
C ASP A 84 4.32 -2.10 6.97
N LYS A 85 4.99 -2.77 6.05
CA LYS A 85 4.89 -2.54 4.61
C LYS A 85 3.47 -2.67 4.05
N VAL A 86 3.22 -1.85 3.02
CA VAL A 86 2.10 -1.98 2.09
C VAL A 86 2.60 -2.57 0.78
N THR A 87 1.92 -3.61 0.30
CA THR A 87 2.29 -4.33 -0.94
C THR A 87 1.13 -4.38 -1.91
N TYR A 88 1.41 -4.26 -3.21
CA TYR A 88 0.38 -4.40 -4.22
C TYR A 88 0.02 -5.87 -4.46
N ARG A 89 -1.28 -6.16 -4.59
CA ARG A 89 -1.86 -7.51 -4.71
C ARG A 89 -2.19 -7.89 -6.14
N LYS A 90 -2.48 -6.95 -7.03
CA LYS A 90 -2.69 -7.21 -8.46
C LYS A 90 -2.43 -5.94 -9.27
N GLY A 91 -1.79 -6.09 -10.42
CA GLY A 91 -1.51 -5.01 -11.35
C GLY A 91 -2.25 -5.11 -12.67
N SER A 92 -1.67 -4.47 -13.68
CA SER A 92 -2.13 -4.60 -15.06
C SER A 92 -1.80 -5.98 -15.62
N SER A 93 -2.82 -6.65 -16.14
CA SER A 93 -2.72 -7.90 -16.89
C SER A 93 -2.16 -7.70 -18.31
N LYS A 94 -2.17 -6.46 -18.82
CA LYS A 94 -1.81 -6.13 -20.20
C LYS A 94 -0.51 -5.35 -20.34
N VAL A 95 -0.13 -4.59 -19.32
CA VAL A 95 1.01 -3.68 -19.36
C VAL A 95 2.02 -4.05 -18.29
N LYS A 96 3.21 -4.43 -18.75
CA LYS A 96 4.37 -4.71 -17.90
C LYS A 96 5.40 -3.60 -18.02
N ILE A 97 5.97 -3.21 -16.89
CA ILE A 97 7.07 -2.26 -16.77
C ILE A 97 8.26 -3.03 -16.20
N GLU A 98 9.34 -3.13 -16.98
CA GLU A 98 10.51 -3.94 -16.62
C GLU A 98 10.17 -5.40 -16.26
N GLY A 99 9.24 -6.00 -17.03
CA GLY A 99 8.77 -7.37 -16.82
C GLY A 99 7.79 -7.56 -15.66
N GLN A 100 7.44 -6.51 -14.93
CA GLN A 100 6.52 -6.55 -13.77
C GLN A 100 5.21 -5.87 -14.12
N GLU A 101 4.09 -6.32 -13.57
CA GLU A 101 2.79 -5.67 -13.81
C GLU A 101 2.83 -4.20 -13.39
N CYS A 102 2.30 -3.31 -14.24
CA CYS A 102 2.19 -1.88 -13.95
C CYS A 102 1.12 -1.64 -12.89
N MET A 103 1.42 -0.87 -11.84
CA MET A 103 0.41 -0.44 -10.87
C MET A 103 -0.33 0.81 -11.37
N TYR A 104 -1.56 0.98 -10.88
CA TYR A 104 -2.45 2.07 -11.25
C TYR A 104 -3.38 2.44 -10.09
N LEU A 105 -4.05 3.59 -10.19
CA LEU A 105 -5.12 3.98 -9.25
C LEU A 105 -6.20 2.91 -9.16
N LEU A 106 -6.62 2.54 -7.94
CA LEU A 106 -7.51 1.42 -7.61
C LEU A 106 -6.86 0.03 -7.67
N ALA A 107 -5.54 -0.08 -7.88
CA ALA A 107 -4.86 -1.36 -7.71
C ALA A 107 -4.97 -1.83 -6.25
N PRO A 108 -5.35 -3.10 -5.99
CA PRO A 108 -5.53 -3.61 -4.64
C PRO A 108 -4.18 -3.74 -3.92
N THR A 109 -4.19 -3.48 -2.61
CA THR A 109 -3.03 -3.52 -1.71
C THR A 109 -3.32 -4.33 -0.46
N GLY A 110 -2.28 -4.91 0.13
CA GLY A 110 -2.33 -5.45 1.49
C GLY A 110 -1.46 -4.62 2.41
N HIS A 111 -1.97 -4.32 3.59
CA HIS A 111 -1.34 -3.43 4.57
C HIS A 111 -0.83 -4.21 5.79
N ASN A 112 0.19 -3.67 6.46
CA ASN A 112 0.77 -4.23 7.68
C ASN A 112 1.36 -5.65 7.54
N GLY A 113 2.31 -5.80 6.62
CA GLY A 113 3.17 -6.99 6.53
C GLY A 113 2.94 -7.84 5.29
N LYS A 114 3.72 -8.92 5.15
CA LYS A 114 3.64 -9.84 4.00
C LYS A 114 2.32 -10.64 4.01
N SER A 115 2.02 -11.22 5.17
CA SER A 115 0.68 -11.67 5.55
C SER A 115 -0.05 -10.44 6.08
N ALA A 116 -0.71 -9.72 5.18
CA ALA A 116 -1.29 -8.42 5.51
C ALA A 116 -2.34 -8.57 6.61
N ASN A 117 -2.30 -7.66 7.59
CA ASN A 117 -3.35 -7.59 8.60
C ASN A 117 -4.67 -7.14 8.00
N MET A 118 -4.60 -6.16 7.09
CA MET A 118 -5.73 -5.76 6.26
C MET A 118 -5.42 -6.05 4.77
N PRO A 119 -5.92 -7.16 4.20
CA PRO A 119 -5.57 -7.59 2.84
C PRO A 119 -6.37 -6.89 1.73
N ALA A 120 -7.48 -6.21 2.06
CA ALA A 120 -8.37 -5.56 1.09
C ALA A 120 -8.21 -4.02 1.12
N GLY A 121 -6.97 -3.54 1.01
CA GLY A 121 -6.67 -2.14 0.75
C GLY A 121 -6.66 -1.82 -0.74
N MET A 122 -6.63 -0.53 -1.08
CA MET A 122 -6.49 -0.05 -2.46
C MET A 122 -5.69 1.25 -2.53
N GLN A 123 -5.04 1.52 -3.66
CA GLN A 123 -4.61 2.89 -3.97
C GLN A 123 -5.82 3.76 -4.30
N ILE A 124 -6.14 4.73 -3.46
CA ILE A 124 -7.34 5.59 -3.58
C ILE A 124 -7.06 7.01 -4.07
N VAL A 125 -5.80 7.47 -3.97
CA VAL A 125 -5.39 8.79 -4.51
C VAL A 125 -4.38 8.57 -5.64
N PRO A 126 -4.60 9.18 -6.82
CA PRO A 126 -3.67 9.03 -7.94
C PRO A 126 -2.34 9.69 -7.64
N SER A 127 -1.24 9.07 -8.10
CA SER A 127 0.10 9.67 -8.00
C SER A 127 0.34 10.79 -9.01
N GLN A 128 -0.38 10.72 -10.14
CA GLN A 128 -0.36 11.63 -11.28
C GLN A 128 -1.64 11.34 -12.10
N VAL A 129 -2.03 12.23 -13.01
CA VAL A 129 -3.29 12.09 -13.80
C VAL A 129 -3.09 12.15 -15.32
N LYS A 130 -1.85 12.27 -15.81
CA LYS A 130 -1.51 12.49 -17.21
C LYS A 130 -1.41 11.19 -18.03
N VAL A 131 -0.85 10.13 -17.44
CA VAL A 131 -0.60 8.86 -18.13
C VAL A 131 -1.52 7.78 -17.55
N LEU A 132 -2.31 7.16 -18.42
CA LEU A 132 -3.29 6.14 -18.06
C LEU A 132 -2.85 4.76 -18.55
N VAL A 133 -3.31 3.71 -17.88
CA VAL A 133 -3.07 2.31 -18.25
C VAL A 133 -4.37 1.50 -18.14
N LYS A 134 -4.47 0.44 -18.93
CA LYS A 134 -5.55 -0.55 -18.77
C LYS A 134 -5.17 -1.53 -17.65
N PRO A 135 -6.11 -1.89 -16.75
CA PRO A 135 -6.01 -3.07 -15.90
C PRO A 135 -5.65 -4.34 -16.66
#